data_AF-A0A9W9UEM3-F1
#
_entry.id   AF-A0A9W9UEM3-F1
#
_cell.length_a   1.000
_cell.length_b   1.000
_cell.length_c   1.000
_cell.angle_alpha   90.00
_cell.angle_beta   90.00
_cell.angle_gamma   90.00
#
_symmetry.space_group_name_H-M   'P 1'
#
loop_
_entity.id
_entity.type
_entity.pdbx_description
1 polymer ?
#
loop_
_entity_poly.entity_id
_entity_poly.type
_entity_poly.pdbx_seq_one_letter_code
_entity_poly.pdbx_strand_id
1 'polypeptide(L)'
;MRSTTAGCWTCRMRHKKCDLEKPSCKECTERQVSCHGYGSKPAWMNGGPEERKERAKIKAIINKNFRRIKRLQHLTRQREREGDTSPEIQPDEDIRPFASPSCSLELQPLSPEITEGEFTVDAAPQSVAPDCDQSFGPRQEPSPQHARGIGGIDHQEAHLLMHYLDQVFPWQFPYHDSRSSLGNRGWLFLLVIKCGPLYHAILSLSSLHQGAIVDAREDILKKQKALNHHSRALRELCDIMSEKGDKLRDDHVRLADFLTCSFMLISFEVFGGAEHDWLPHLDAVTSVMSSSSPEDIFNRTTDSEETSRDGKNEDLIFLMVGVIWYDLLACVSTGSVPRLPYRRWLQTPGFNTADLMGCQNWAMLAIGDLATLSAWKDQQETDGVLSIRELATKGLEIETRLETGIERLDQEHKGQTSAES
;
A
#
# COMPACT_ATOMS: atom_id res chain seq x y z
N MET A 1 -46.73 -27.24 9.55
CA MET A 1 -45.89 -26.25 10.25
C MET A 1 -44.74 -26.98 10.92
N ARG A 2 -43.50 -26.84 10.43
CA ARG A 2 -42.31 -27.46 11.07
C ARG A 2 -41.32 -26.36 11.45
N SER A 3 -41.21 -26.11 12.75
CA SER A 3 -40.23 -25.23 13.36
C SER A 3 -38.82 -25.77 13.09
N THR A 4 -38.03 -25.08 12.27
CA THR A 4 -36.62 -25.39 12.02
C THR A 4 -35.78 -24.80 13.14
N THR A 5 -35.67 -25.54 14.23
CA THR A 5 -34.85 -25.19 15.41
C THR A 5 -33.34 -25.35 15.19
N ALA A 6 -32.86 -25.62 13.98
CA ALA A 6 -31.44 -25.67 13.66
C ALA A 6 -31.10 -24.59 12.62
N GLY A 7 -30.36 -23.56 13.03
CA GLY A 7 -29.89 -22.50 12.14
C GLY A 7 -29.39 -21.28 12.90
N CYS A 8 -28.48 -20.50 12.28
CA CYS A 8 -28.02 -19.26 12.87
C CYS A 8 -29.17 -18.24 12.96
N TRP A 9 -29.04 -17.28 13.88
CA TRP A 9 -30.08 -16.30 14.13
C TRP A 9 -30.40 -15.42 12.91
N THR A 10 -29.41 -15.12 12.07
CA THR A 10 -29.60 -14.41 10.80
C THR A 10 -30.43 -15.22 9.80
N CYS A 11 -30.14 -16.51 9.61
CA CYS A 11 -30.90 -17.37 8.68
C CYS A 11 -32.33 -17.62 9.15
N ARG A 12 -32.53 -17.76 10.47
CA ARG A 12 -33.87 -17.86 11.06
C ARG A 12 -34.70 -16.62 10.79
N MET A 13 -34.14 -15.42 11.03
CA MET A 13 -34.84 -14.16 10.74
C MET A 13 -35.16 -13.98 9.24
N ARG A 14 -34.27 -14.46 8.36
CA ARG A 14 -34.43 -14.38 6.90
C ARG A 14 -35.31 -15.50 6.31
N HIS A 15 -35.78 -16.45 7.13
CA HIS A 15 -36.44 -17.68 6.70
C HIS A 15 -35.64 -18.43 5.61
N LYS A 16 -34.33 -18.58 5.81
CA LYS A 16 -33.43 -19.33 4.92
C LYS A 16 -32.91 -20.59 5.62
N LYS A 17 -32.72 -21.66 4.84
CA LYS A 17 -32.12 -22.90 5.33
C LYS A 17 -30.65 -22.62 5.67
N CYS A 18 -30.24 -22.96 6.88
CA CYS A 18 -28.89 -22.77 7.36
C CYS A 18 -28.09 -24.07 7.21
N ASP A 19 -26.85 -23.96 6.76
CA ASP A 19 -25.88 -25.06 6.59
C ASP A 19 -25.21 -25.51 7.91
N LEU A 20 -25.31 -24.70 8.96
CA LEU A 20 -24.85 -24.99 10.34
C LEU A 20 -23.32 -24.96 10.52
N GLU A 21 -22.55 -24.46 9.56
CA GLU A 21 -21.11 -24.25 9.72
C GLU A 21 -20.79 -23.18 10.77
N LYS A 22 -19.74 -23.43 11.56
CA LYS A 22 -19.27 -22.52 12.62
C LYS A 22 -17.88 -21.99 12.24
N PRO A 23 -17.53 -20.72 12.58
CA PRO A 23 -18.28 -19.78 13.41
C PRO A 23 -19.43 -19.05 12.70
N SER A 24 -19.44 -19.02 11.36
CA SER A 24 -20.47 -18.40 10.52
C SER A 24 -20.92 -19.33 9.41
N CYS A 25 -22.21 -19.28 9.05
CA CYS A 25 -22.77 -20.14 8.01
C CYS A 25 -22.50 -19.63 6.59
N LYS A 26 -22.37 -20.54 5.63
CA LYS A 26 -22.16 -20.21 4.20
C LYS A 26 -23.25 -19.30 3.66
N GLU A 27 -24.51 -19.53 4.01
CA GLU A 27 -25.64 -18.72 3.54
C GLU A 27 -25.55 -17.23 3.97
N CYS A 28 -24.85 -16.92 5.07
CA CYS A 28 -24.56 -15.54 5.49
C CYS A 28 -23.26 -15.01 4.89
N THR A 29 -22.20 -15.81 4.88
CA THR A 29 -20.88 -15.44 4.37
C THR A 29 -20.92 -15.15 2.87
N GLU A 30 -21.51 -16.04 2.06
CA GLU A 30 -21.62 -15.86 0.59
C GLU A 30 -22.41 -14.61 0.20
N ARG A 31 -23.40 -14.23 1.04
CA ARG A 31 -24.22 -13.03 0.82
C ARG A 31 -23.63 -11.79 1.47
N GLN A 32 -22.45 -11.91 2.08
CA GLN A 32 -21.72 -10.86 2.78
C GLN A 32 -22.63 -10.11 3.78
N VAL A 33 -23.36 -10.88 4.60
CA VAL A 33 -24.23 -10.35 5.67
C VAL A 33 -23.83 -10.90 7.03
N SER A 34 -24.01 -10.08 8.07
CA SER A 34 -23.64 -10.45 9.44
C SER A 34 -24.35 -11.73 9.91
N CYS A 35 -23.57 -12.75 10.30
CA CYS A 35 -24.07 -13.96 10.93
C CYS A 35 -24.13 -13.77 12.44
N HIS A 36 -25.34 -13.75 13.01
CA HIS A 36 -25.54 -13.59 14.46
C HIS A 36 -25.30 -14.89 15.26
N GLY A 37 -24.59 -15.85 14.66
CA GLY A 37 -24.18 -17.08 15.32
C GLY A 37 -25.32 -18.00 15.74
N TYR A 38 -24.97 -18.93 16.63
CA TYR A 38 -25.80 -20.03 17.12
C TYR A 38 -25.85 -20.00 18.65
N GLY A 39 -26.92 -20.50 19.26
CA GLY A 39 -27.01 -20.64 20.72
C GLY A 39 -28.30 -20.06 21.29
N SER A 40 -28.19 -19.44 22.48
CA SER A 40 -29.33 -18.83 23.18
C SER A 40 -29.97 -17.72 22.34
N LYS A 41 -31.27 -17.51 22.58
CA LYS A 41 -32.07 -16.49 21.89
C LYS A 41 -31.55 -15.10 22.25
N PRO A 42 -31.08 -14.29 21.28
CA PRO A 42 -30.62 -12.94 21.55
C PRO A 42 -31.77 -12.09 22.11
N ALA A 43 -31.47 -11.20 23.04
CA ALA A 43 -32.46 -10.35 23.71
C ALA A 43 -33.30 -9.52 22.72
N TRP A 44 -32.67 -9.08 21.63
CA TRP A 44 -33.30 -8.28 20.56
C TRP A 44 -34.22 -9.08 19.62
N MET A 45 -34.22 -10.43 19.68
CA MET A 45 -35.05 -11.28 18.81
C MET A 45 -36.42 -11.58 19.44
N ASN A 46 -37.13 -10.55 19.86
CA ASN A 46 -38.34 -10.61 20.67
C ASN A 46 -39.60 -10.15 19.92
N GLY A 47 -39.57 -10.07 18.58
CA GLY A 47 -40.67 -9.54 17.76
C GLY A 47 -40.85 -8.03 17.86
N GLY A 48 -39.96 -7.36 18.60
CA GLY A 48 -40.00 -5.94 18.90
C GLY A 48 -39.54 -5.04 17.73
N PRO A 49 -39.48 -3.72 17.97
CA PRO A 49 -38.96 -2.76 16.99
C PRO A 49 -37.49 -3.03 16.62
N GLU A 50 -36.70 -3.55 17.56
CA GLU A 50 -35.29 -3.90 17.33
C GLU A 50 -35.11 -5.03 16.34
N GLU A 51 -35.90 -6.11 16.45
CA GLU A 51 -35.89 -7.20 15.48
C GLU A 51 -36.27 -6.70 14.07
N ARG A 52 -37.26 -5.81 13.97
CA ARG A 52 -37.68 -5.20 12.70
C ARG A 52 -36.58 -4.34 12.08
N LYS A 53 -35.88 -3.55 12.90
CA LYS A 53 -34.75 -2.71 12.46
C LYS A 53 -33.60 -3.57 11.93
N GLU A 54 -33.23 -4.62 12.65
CA GLU A 54 -32.14 -5.51 12.24
C GLU A 54 -32.52 -6.30 10.98
N ARG A 55 -33.77 -6.77 10.88
CA ARG A 55 -34.29 -7.40 9.66
C ARG A 55 -34.23 -6.48 8.45
N ALA A 56 -34.60 -5.21 8.61
CA ALA A 56 -34.54 -4.22 7.55
C ALA A 56 -33.08 -3.95 7.12
N LYS A 57 -32.15 -3.85 8.08
CA LYS A 57 -30.71 -3.68 7.83
C LYS A 57 -30.14 -4.86 7.03
N ILE A 58 -30.39 -6.09 7.44
CA ILE A 58 -29.96 -7.29 6.73
C ILE A 58 -30.53 -7.32 5.30
N LYS A 59 -31.82 -6.99 5.12
CA LYS A 59 -32.45 -6.93 3.79
C LYS A 59 -31.81 -5.87 2.89
N ALA A 60 -31.47 -4.71 3.44
CA ALA A 60 -30.80 -3.64 2.69
C ALA A 60 -29.41 -4.06 2.21
N ILE A 61 -28.63 -4.71 3.08
CA ILE A 61 -27.29 -5.21 2.74
C ILE A 61 -27.37 -6.26 1.63
N ILE A 62 -28.28 -7.24 1.74
CA ILE A 62 -28.47 -8.27 0.70
C ILE A 62 -28.81 -7.63 -0.65
N ASN A 63 -29.72 -6.66 -0.67
CA ASN A 63 -30.10 -5.97 -1.91
C ASN A 63 -28.93 -5.18 -2.50
N LYS A 64 -28.10 -4.54 -1.67
CA LYS A 64 -26.89 -3.83 -2.10
C LYS A 64 -25.88 -4.79 -2.72
N ASN A 65 -25.59 -5.90 -2.06
CA ASN A 65 -24.64 -6.91 -2.53
C ASN A 65 -25.12 -7.57 -3.84
N PHE A 66 -26.40 -7.90 -3.93
CA PHE A 66 -27.00 -8.43 -5.16
C PHE A 66 -26.89 -7.46 -6.34
N ARG A 67 -27.16 -6.17 -6.13
CA ARG A 67 -26.99 -5.13 -7.17
C ARG A 67 -25.52 -4.98 -7.58
N ARG A 68 -24.58 -5.05 -6.63
CA ARG A 68 -23.13 -5.00 -6.90
C ARG A 68 -22.70 -6.18 -7.80
N ILE A 69 -23.07 -7.41 -7.43
CA ILE A 69 -22.72 -8.61 -8.21
C ILE A 69 -23.33 -8.56 -9.61
N LYS A 70 -24.60 -8.14 -9.75
CA LYS A 70 -25.22 -7.96 -11.08
C LYS A 70 -24.50 -6.93 -11.96
N ARG A 71 -24.02 -5.82 -11.38
CA ARG A 71 -23.23 -4.81 -12.13
C ARG A 71 -21.90 -5.38 -12.60
N LEU A 72 -21.20 -6.12 -11.73
CA LEU A 72 -19.94 -6.76 -12.10
C LEU A 72 -20.14 -7.79 -13.22
N GLN A 73 -21.16 -8.65 -13.12
CA GLN A 73 -21.51 -9.62 -14.17
C GLN A 73 -21.89 -8.96 -15.51
N HIS A 74 -22.56 -7.80 -15.47
CA HIS A 74 -22.86 -7.03 -16.68
C HIS A 74 -21.57 -6.48 -17.32
N LEU A 75 -20.67 -5.91 -16.52
CA LEU A 75 -19.40 -5.36 -17.00
C LEU A 75 -18.49 -6.46 -17.60
N THR A 76 -18.44 -7.64 -16.98
CA THR A 76 -17.71 -8.79 -17.52
C THR A 76 -18.28 -9.25 -18.86
N ARG A 77 -19.60 -9.40 -18.97
CA ARG A 77 -20.26 -9.76 -20.24
C ARG A 77 -20.10 -8.71 -21.34
N GLN A 78 -19.98 -7.44 -20.96
CA GLN A 78 -19.73 -6.36 -21.91
C GLN A 78 -18.29 -6.43 -22.44
N ARG A 79 -17.30 -6.67 -21.56
CA ARG A 79 -15.90 -6.91 -21.97
C ARG A 79 -15.74 -8.15 -22.85
N GLU A 80 -16.48 -9.22 -22.57
CA GLU A 80 -16.46 -10.44 -23.39
C GLU A 80 -17.07 -10.22 -24.78
N ARG A 81 -18.05 -9.31 -24.92
CA ARG A 81 -18.62 -8.93 -26.22
C ARG A 81 -17.73 -7.95 -27.01
N GLU A 82 -17.01 -7.09 -26.31
CA GLU A 82 -16.07 -6.14 -26.91
C GLU A 82 -14.72 -6.80 -27.28
N GLY A 83 -14.43 -8.00 -26.77
CA GLY A 83 -13.22 -8.78 -27.05
C GLY A 83 -13.27 -9.70 -28.28
N ASP A 84 -14.40 -9.78 -28.99
CA ASP A 84 -14.60 -10.70 -30.14
C ASP A 84 -14.72 -9.96 -31.50
N THR A 85 -14.19 -8.74 -31.60
CA THR A 85 -14.10 -8.04 -32.89
C THR A 85 -12.67 -7.52 -33.09
N SER A 86 -11.80 -8.43 -33.52
CA SER A 86 -10.50 -8.06 -34.09
C SER A 86 -10.71 -7.62 -35.55
N PRO A 87 -10.41 -6.38 -35.94
CA PRO A 87 -10.42 -6.00 -37.34
C PRO A 87 -9.14 -6.52 -37.99
N GLU A 88 -9.32 -7.43 -38.95
CA GLU A 88 -8.28 -7.89 -39.86
C GLU A 88 -7.81 -6.70 -40.71
N ILE A 89 -6.54 -6.34 -40.58
CA ILE A 89 -5.91 -5.24 -41.32
C ILE A 89 -5.74 -5.68 -42.79
N GLN A 90 -6.37 -4.95 -43.71
CA GLN A 90 -5.96 -4.91 -45.12
C GLN A 90 -5.44 -3.52 -45.47
N PRO A 91 -4.40 -3.40 -46.31
CA PRO A 91 -3.81 -2.13 -46.66
C PRO A 91 -4.52 -1.47 -47.85
N ASP A 92 -4.68 -0.16 -47.72
CA ASP A 92 -4.36 0.88 -48.71
C ASP A 92 -5.48 1.77 -49.29
N GLU A 93 -5.05 3.01 -49.56
CA GLU A 93 -5.54 4.04 -50.48
C GLU A 93 -6.73 4.96 -50.09
N ASP A 94 -6.31 6.18 -49.70
CA ASP A 94 -6.74 7.49 -50.24
C ASP A 94 -8.08 8.15 -49.85
N ILE A 95 -8.03 9.51 -49.84
CA ILE A 95 -9.11 10.53 -49.88
C ILE A 95 -9.47 11.30 -48.57
N ARG A 96 -8.91 12.53 -48.50
CA ARG A 96 -9.41 13.86 -48.06
C ARG A 96 -10.43 14.00 -46.89
N PRO A 97 -10.23 14.99 -45.98
CA PRO A 97 -11.19 15.30 -44.92
C PRO A 97 -12.18 16.41 -45.33
N PHE A 98 -13.48 16.18 -45.19
CA PHE A 98 -14.46 17.27 -45.05
C PHE A 98 -15.67 16.88 -44.18
N ALA A 99 -15.92 17.77 -43.21
CA ALA A 99 -17.17 18.13 -42.54
C ALA A 99 -18.03 17.05 -41.84
N SER A 100 -18.09 17.14 -40.51
CA SER A 100 -19.21 16.67 -39.70
C SER A 100 -20.34 17.73 -39.68
N PRO A 101 -21.62 17.34 -39.79
CA PRO A 101 -22.74 18.24 -39.66
C PRO A 101 -23.26 18.35 -38.21
N SER A 102 -23.88 19.50 -37.97
CA SER A 102 -24.58 20.00 -36.78
C SER A 102 -25.77 19.15 -36.33
N CYS A 103 -26.10 19.21 -35.02
CA CYS A 103 -27.35 19.74 -34.45
C CYS A 103 -27.42 19.35 -32.95
N SER A 104 -27.32 20.28 -32.01
CA SER A 104 -28.37 21.20 -31.51
C SER A 104 -29.33 20.53 -30.53
N LEU A 105 -29.28 20.95 -29.27
CA LEU A 105 -30.47 21.16 -28.44
C LEU A 105 -30.18 22.32 -27.47
N GLU A 106 -30.81 23.45 -27.75
CA GLU A 106 -30.91 24.65 -26.91
C GLU A 106 -31.75 24.37 -25.66
N LEU A 107 -31.48 25.15 -24.60
CA LEU A 107 -32.50 25.83 -23.78
C LEU A 107 -31.80 26.83 -22.83
N GLN A 108 -31.86 28.11 -23.18
CA GLN A 108 -31.78 29.28 -22.30
C GLN A 108 -33.22 29.86 -22.18
N PRO A 109 -33.55 30.94 -21.40
CA PRO A 109 -32.67 31.91 -20.71
C PRO A 109 -33.14 32.32 -19.30
N LEU A 110 -32.35 33.14 -18.59
CA LEU A 110 -32.72 34.50 -18.13
C LEU A 110 -31.70 35.05 -17.10
N SER A 111 -31.05 36.15 -17.46
CA SER A 111 -30.37 37.08 -16.54
C SER A 111 -31.39 38.02 -15.87
N PRO A 112 -31.00 38.75 -14.82
CA PRO A 112 -30.77 40.17 -15.06
C PRO A 112 -29.51 40.75 -14.41
N GLU A 113 -28.96 41.77 -15.07
CA GLU A 113 -27.97 42.72 -14.58
C GLU A 113 -28.49 43.53 -13.38
N ILE A 114 -27.61 43.80 -12.40
CA ILE A 114 -27.65 45.04 -11.62
C ILE A 114 -26.20 45.56 -11.47
N THR A 115 -26.12 46.86 -11.64
CA THR A 115 -25.03 47.82 -11.73
C THR A 115 -24.27 48.13 -10.44
N GLU A 116 -23.05 48.65 -10.66
CA GLU A 116 -22.31 49.68 -9.89
C GLU A 116 -21.72 49.36 -8.51
N GLY A 117 -20.43 49.74 -8.37
CA GLY A 117 -19.66 49.63 -7.12
C GLY A 117 -18.19 49.97 -7.32
N GLU A 118 -17.91 51.23 -7.64
CA GLU A 118 -16.61 51.89 -7.69
C GLU A 118 -15.89 51.83 -6.33
N PHE A 119 -14.60 51.47 -6.30
CA PHE A 119 -13.68 51.92 -5.25
C PHE A 119 -12.26 52.09 -5.79
N THR A 120 -11.84 53.35 -5.79
CA THR A 120 -10.52 53.86 -6.14
C THR A 120 -9.56 53.72 -4.96
N VAL A 121 -8.28 53.46 -5.25
CA VAL A 121 -7.15 54.00 -4.47
C VAL A 121 -5.94 54.12 -5.38
N ASP A 122 -5.36 55.33 -5.33
CA ASP A 122 -4.34 55.90 -6.20
C ASP A 122 -2.94 55.26 -6.13
N ALA A 123 -2.20 55.51 -7.23
CA ALA A 123 -0.78 55.32 -7.49
C ALA A 123 0.14 56.07 -6.49
N ALA A 124 1.48 55.94 -6.41
CA ALA A 124 2.57 55.76 -7.37
C ALA A 124 3.91 55.56 -6.55
N PRO A 125 5.17 55.57 -7.08
CA PRO A 125 5.61 55.93 -8.43
C PRO A 125 6.65 55.02 -9.10
N GLN A 126 6.86 55.40 -10.36
CA GLN A 126 7.62 54.80 -11.45
C GLN A 126 9.15 54.88 -11.26
N SER A 127 9.85 53.88 -11.81
CA SER A 127 11.26 54.00 -12.23
C SER A 127 11.36 53.67 -13.72
N VAL A 128 11.97 54.60 -14.44
CA VAL A 128 12.15 54.68 -15.90
C VAL A 128 13.22 53.71 -16.38
N ALA A 129 12.98 52.98 -17.47
CA ALA A 129 14.01 52.36 -18.32
C ALA A 129 13.56 52.37 -19.79
N PRO A 130 14.48 52.50 -20.77
CA PRO A 130 14.17 52.95 -22.12
C PRO A 130 13.78 51.84 -23.10
N ASP A 131 13.01 52.25 -24.11
CA ASP A 131 12.65 51.52 -25.31
C ASP A 131 13.85 50.96 -26.08
N CYS A 132 13.71 49.72 -26.55
CA CYS A 132 14.29 49.32 -27.83
C CYS A 132 13.35 48.32 -28.52
N ASP A 133 12.80 48.80 -29.63
CA ASP A 133 11.99 48.12 -30.62
C ASP A 133 12.73 46.93 -31.25
N GLN A 134 12.10 45.75 -31.33
CA GLN A 134 12.30 44.78 -32.41
C GLN A 134 11.28 43.62 -32.43
N SER A 135 10.37 43.71 -33.40
CA SER A 135 9.80 42.65 -34.25
C SER A 135 9.28 41.34 -33.62
N PHE A 136 7.95 41.20 -33.66
CA PHE A 136 7.19 39.98 -33.43
C PHE A 136 7.44 38.92 -34.53
N GLY A 137 8.00 37.78 -34.15
CA GLY A 137 7.87 36.50 -34.88
C GLY A 137 6.89 35.57 -34.13
N PRO A 138 6.22 34.62 -34.82
CA PRO A 138 5.27 33.73 -34.16
C PRO A 138 6.02 32.81 -33.19
N ARG A 139 5.68 32.95 -31.90
CA ARG A 139 6.23 32.18 -30.80
C ARG A 139 5.73 30.74 -30.92
N GLN A 140 6.60 29.83 -31.35
CA GLN A 140 6.38 28.40 -31.20
C GLN A 140 6.29 28.09 -29.71
N GLU A 141 5.15 27.57 -29.25
CA GLU A 141 5.04 26.98 -27.92
C GLU A 141 5.96 25.75 -27.85
N PRO A 142 6.91 25.68 -26.90
CA PRO A 142 7.62 24.44 -26.67
C PRO A 142 6.64 23.42 -26.07
N SER A 143 6.50 22.29 -26.75
CA SER A 143 5.76 21.12 -26.26
C SER A 143 6.23 20.74 -24.84
N PRO A 144 5.32 20.36 -23.92
CA PRO A 144 5.72 20.05 -22.56
C PRO A 144 6.38 18.66 -22.51
N GLN A 145 7.69 18.62 -22.68
CA GLN A 145 8.52 17.46 -22.39
C GLN A 145 9.17 17.62 -21.00
N HIS A 146 8.73 16.76 -20.08
CA HIS A 146 9.54 16.13 -19.03
C HIS A 146 10.47 17.00 -18.17
N ALA A 147 9.91 17.97 -17.44
CA ALA A 147 10.49 18.45 -16.19
C ALA A 147 9.38 18.88 -15.20
N ARG A 148 8.93 17.96 -14.33
CA ARG A 148 8.09 18.34 -13.17
C ARG A 148 8.99 18.95 -12.09
N GLY A 149 9.30 20.24 -12.25
CA GLY A 149 9.63 21.10 -11.10
C GLY A 149 8.37 21.40 -10.29
N ILE A 150 8.54 21.89 -9.06
CA ILE A 150 7.50 22.17 -8.04
C ILE A 150 6.54 23.30 -8.50
N GLY A 151 5.76 23.05 -9.54
CA GLY A 151 4.73 23.92 -10.08
C GLY A 151 3.48 23.11 -10.32
N GLY A 152 2.58 23.08 -9.32
CA GLY A 152 1.24 22.49 -9.46
C GLY A 152 0.90 21.35 -8.49
N ILE A 153 1.41 21.34 -7.25
CA ILE A 153 0.85 20.43 -6.23
C ILE A 153 -0.53 20.96 -5.83
N ASP A 154 -1.56 20.16 -6.03
CA ASP A 154 -2.92 20.48 -5.60
C ASP A 154 -3.00 20.59 -4.07
N HIS A 155 -3.79 21.55 -3.55
CA HIS A 155 -3.89 21.81 -2.11
C HIS A 155 -4.36 20.57 -1.34
N GLN A 156 -5.26 19.77 -1.91
CA GLN A 156 -5.72 18.55 -1.27
C GLN A 156 -4.65 17.45 -1.28
N GLU A 157 -3.83 17.35 -2.33
CA GLU A 157 -2.71 16.41 -2.35
C GLU A 157 -1.59 16.81 -1.39
N ALA A 158 -1.28 18.11 -1.27
CA ALA A 158 -0.33 18.60 -0.26
C ALA A 158 -0.77 18.23 1.17
N HIS A 159 -2.08 18.35 1.46
CA HIS A 159 -2.63 17.96 2.76
C HIS A 159 -2.51 16.43 3.00
N LEU A 160 -2.74 15.61 1.98
CA LEU A 160 -2.55 14.16 2.07
C LEU A 160 -1.07 13.80 2.28
N LEU A 161 -0.14 14.49 1.61
CA LEU A 161 1.29 14.28 1.82
C LEU A 161 1.72 14.61 3.26
N MET A 162 1.27 15.74 3.79
CA MET A 162 1.53 16.08 5.20
C MET A 162 0.87 15.08 6.15
N HIS A 163 -0.35 14.64 5.85
CA HIS A 163 -1.04 13.59 6.61
C HIS A 163 -0.23 12.28 6.63
N TYR A 164 0.40 11.89 5.52
CA TYR A 164 1.30 10.74 5.51
C TYR A 164 2.45 10.92 6.50
N LEU A 165 3.19 12.01 6.38
CA LEU A 165 4.36 12.26 7.20
C LEU A 165 3.98 12.36 8.69
N ASP A 166 2.87 13.00 9.02
CA ASP A 166 2.52 13.24 10.43
C ASP A 166 1.83 12.06 11.10
N GLN A 167 1.05 11.25 10.35
CA GLN A 167 0.17 10.24 10.93
C GLN A 167 0.46 8.82 10.45
N VAL A 168 0.70 8.64 9.15
CA VAL A 168 0.85 7.29 8.58
C VAL A 168 2.28 6.77 8.75
N PHE A 169 3.29 7.61 8.53
CA PHE A 169 4.69 7.23 8.65
C PHE A 169 5.05 6.72 10.05
N PRO A 170 4.67 7.40 11.16
CA PRO A 170 4.92 6.88 12.51
C PRO A 170 4.17 5.57 12.79
N TRP A 171 3.05 5.31 12.10
CA TRP A 171 2.34 4.04 12.24
C TRP A 171 2.98 2.91 11.43
N GLN A 172 3.54 3.25 10.27
CA GLN A 172 4.26 2.32 9.40
C GLN A 172 5.64 1.95 9.96
N PHE A 173 6.31 2.89 10.66
CA PHE A 173 7.65 2.72 11.24
C PHE A 173 7.69 3.21 12.70
N PRO A 174 7.08 2.47 13.65
CA PRO A 174 6.80 2.98 15.00
C PRO A 174 8.01 3.29 15.87
N TYR A 175 9.16 2.70 15.56
CA TYR A 175 10.38 2.84 16.36
C TYR A 175 11.45 3.67 15.66
N HIS A 176 11.14 4.24 14.48
CA HIS A 176 12.05 5.13 13.78
C HIS A 176 12.39 6.35 14.64
N ASP A 177 13.66 6.50 14.99
CA ASP A 177 14.22 7.72 15.57
C ASP A 177 15.14 8.39 14.55
N SER A 178 14.89 9.67 14.27
CA SER A 178 15.74 10.53 13.44
C SER A 178 17.19 10.63 13.90
N ARG A 179 17.47 10.28 15.17
CA ARG A 179 18.81 10.24 15.78
C ARG A 179 19.50 8.88 15.65
N SER A 180 18.80 7.87 15.14
CA SER A 180 19.37 6.55 14.88
C SER A 180 20.34 6.58 13.69
N SER A 181 21.03 5.46 13.46
CA SER A 181 21.89 5.27 12.28
C SER A 181 21.12 5.26 10.96
N LEU A 182 19.78 5.15 10.99
CA LEU A 182 18.90 5.15 9.81
C LEU A 182 18.54 6.57 9.33
N GLY A 183 19.05 7.60 10.00
CA GLY A 183 18.87 8.99 9.62
C GLY A 183 17.42 9.49 9.77
N ASN A 184 17.17 10.67 9.24
CA ASN A 184 15.83 11.27 9.21
C ASN A 184 15.07 10.93 7.92
N ARG A 185 13.77 11.20 7.88
CA ARG A 185 12.89 10.94 6.72
C ARG A 185 13.01 11.95 5.57
N GLY A 186 14.05 12.77 5.55
CA GLY A 186 14.30 13.76 4.50
C GLY A 186 14.58 13.13 3.15
N TRP A 187 15.24 11.97 3.13
CA TRP A 187 15.42 11.16 1.91
C TRP A 187 14.07 10.80 1.30
N LEU A 188 13.09 10.39 2.12
CA LEU A 188 11.76 10.01 1.65
C LEU A 188 11.07 11.20 1.00
N PHE A 189 11.14 12.38 1.62
CA PHE A 189 10.57 13.61 1.05
C PHE A 189 11.22 13.96 -0.30
N LEU A 190 12.55 13.80 -0.41
CA LEU A 190 13.26 14.02 -1.66
C LEU A 190 12.84 13.05 -2.77
N LEU A 191 12.68 11.76 -2.44
CA LEU A 191 12.18 10.76 -3.39
C LEU A 191 10.76 11.10 -3.83
N VAL A 192 9.89 11.52 -2.91
CA VAL A 192 8.49 11.88 -3.23
C VAL A 192 8.39 13.03 -4.23
N ILE A 193 9.25 14.04 -4.10
CA ILE A 193 9.26 15.17 -5.04
C ILE A 193 9.71 14.74 -6.44
N LYS A 194 10.59 13.74 -6.53
CA LYS A 194 11.22 13.31 -7.77
C LYS A 194 10.51 12.13 -8.46
N CYS A 195 9.84 11.28 -7.70
CA CYS A 195 9.28 10.01 -8.15
C CYS A 195 7.74 10.05 -8.16
N GLY A 196 7.17 10.16 -9.37
CA GLY A 196 5.72 10.18 -9.61
C GLY A 196 4.95 8.97 -9.04
N PRO A 197 5.40 7.72 -9.28
CA PRO A 197 4.75 6.55 -8.70
C PRO A 197 4.74 6.58 -7.16
N LEU A 198 5.85 6.97 -6.53
CA LEU A 198 5.97 7.06 -5.08
C LEU A 198 5.00 8.10 -4.51
N TYR A 199 4.94 9.28 -5.14
CA TYR A 199 3.99 10.32 -4.76
C TYR A 199 2.56 9.78 -4.72
N HIS A 200 2.11 9.10 -5.78
CA HIS A 200 0.78 8.51 -5.81
C HIS A 200 0.59 7.36 -4.81
N ALA A 201 1.63 6.56 -4.53
CA ALA A 201 1.56 5.50 -3.53
C ALA A 201 1.40 6.06 -2.09
N ILE A 202 2.02 7.20 -1.79
CA ILE A 202 1.85 7.89 -0.50
C ILE A 202 0.45 8.50 -0.37
N LEU A 203 -0.05 9.12 -1.43
CA LEU A 203 -1.41 9.68 -1.44
C LEU A 203 -2.48 8.60 -1.29
N SER A 204 -2.23 7.39 -1.82
CA SER A 204 -3.14 6.25 -1.67
C SER A 204 -3.22 5.79 -0.21
N LEU A 205 -2.07 5.62 0.46
CA LEU A 205 -2.00 5.28 1.89
C LEU A 205 -2.66 6.33 2.78
N SER A 206 -2.40 7.60 2.51
CA SER A 206 -3.00 8.72 3.25
C SER A 206 -4.52 8.73 3.12
N SER A 207 -5.02 8.54 1.90
CA SER A 207 -6.46 8.48 1.62
C SER A 207 -7.10 7.25 2.26
N LEU A 208 -6.41 6.11 2.26
CA LEU A 208 -6.87 4.87 2.91
C LEU A 208 -6.99 5.07 4.42
N HIS A 209 -5.95 5.62 5.05
CA HIS A 209 -5.93 5.88 6.49
C HIS A 209 -6.99 6.90 6.90
N GLN A 210 -7.15 8.00 6.16
CA GLN A 210 -8.24 8.94 6.42
C GLN A 210 -9.62 8.29 6.28
N GLY A 211 -9.82 7.41 5.29
CA GLY A 211 -11.07 6.66 5.14
C GLY A 211 -11.37 5.76 6.34
N ALA A 212 -10.35 5.19 6.98
CA ALA A 212 -10.51 4.35 8.16
C ALA A 212 -10.90 5.12 9.44
N ILE A 213 -10.63 6.43 9.50
CA ILE A 213 -10.91 7.28 10.68
C ILE A 213 -12.27 7.99 10.59
N VAL A 214 -12.80 8.18 9.38
CA VAL A 214 -13.95 9.04 9.13
C VAL A 214 -15.27 8.25 9.02
N ASP A 215 -16.40 8.92 9.25
CA ASP A 215 -17.75 8.37 9.11
C ASP A 215 -18.03 7.69 7.74
N ALA A 216 -18.93 6.69 7.77
CA ALA A 216 -19.18 5.73 6.69
C ALA A 216 -19.52 6.30 5.29
N ARG A 217 -19.95 7.56 5.18
CA ARG A 217 -20.26 8.20 3.87
C ARG A 217 -18.99 8.75 3.21
N GLU A 218 -18.13 9.41 3.97
CA GLU A 218 -16.87 9.96 3.47
C GLU A 218 -15.82 8.86 3.27
N ASP A 219 -15.92 7.77 4.05
CA ASP A 219 -15.16 6.53 3.87
C ASP A 219 -15.20 6.02 2.42
N ILE A 220 -16.37 5.95 1.79
CA ILE A 220 -16.51 5.44 0.41
C ILE A 220 -15.72 6.31 -0.59
N LEU A 221 -15.83 7.64 -0.47
CA LEU A 221 -15.13 8.56 -1.37
C LEU A 221 -13.62 8.50 -1.15
N LYS A 222 -13.18 8.44 0.12
CA LYS A 222 -11.76 8.35 0.48
C LYS A 222 -11.16 7.02 -0.01
N LYS A 223 -11.85 5.90 0.16
CA LYS A 223 -11.46 4.60 -0.41
C LYS A 223 -11.37 4.62 -1.93
N GLN A 224 -12.31 5.27 -2.61
CA GLN A 224 -12.24 5.41 -4.07
C GLN A 224 -11.02 6.24 -4.50
N LYS A 225 -10.74 7.36 -3.83
CA LYS A 225 -9.53 8.17 -4.08
C LYS A 225 -8.26 7.36 -3.82
N ALA A 226 -8.23 6.61 -2.72
CA ALA A 226 -7.12 5.73 -2.35
C ALA A 226 -6.83 4.72 -3.46
N LEU A 227 -7.86 4.03 -3.96
CA LEU A 227 -7.74 3.06 -5.06
C LEU A 227 -7.29 3.70 -6.38
N ASN A 228 -7.75 4.92 -6.71
CA ASN A 228 -7.32 5.63 -7.91
C ASN A 228 -5.83 5.96 -7.87
N HIS A 229 -5.35 6.48 -6.73
CA HIS A 229 -3.93 6.78 -6.54
C HIS A 229 -3.09 5.49 -6.52
N HIS A 230 -3.53 4.44 -5.83
CA HIS A 230 -2.87 3.14 -5.84
C HIS A 230 -2.73 2.57 -7.26
N SER A 231 -3.83 2.54 -8.02
CA SER A 231 -3.82 2.02 -9.40
C SER A 231 -2.90 2.81 -10.33
N ARG A 232 -2.79 4.12 -10.10
CA ARG A 232 -1.89 4.99 -10.85
C ARG A 232 -0.43 4.75 -10.48
N ALA A 233 -0.12 4.65 -9.20
CA ALA A 233 1.21 4.34 -8.71
C ALA A 233 1.72 3.01 -9.27
N LEU A 234 0.90 1.95 -9.20
CA LEU A 234 1.26 0.63 -9.71
C LEU A 234 1.53 0.66 -11.22
N ARG A 235 0.67 1.35 -12.00
CA ARG A 235 0.86 1.46 -13.46
C ARG A 235 2.15 2.19 -13.81
N GLU A 236 2.36 3.37 -13.24
CA GLU A 236 3.57 4.17 -13.52
C GLU A 236 4.85 3.43 -13.06
N LEU A 237 4.80 2.69 -11.95
CA LEU A 237 5.92 1.85 -11.51
C LEU A 237 6.23 0.73 -12.50
N CYS A 238 5.20 -0.01 -12.96
CA CYS A 238 5.36 -1.08 -13.95
C CYS A 238 5.93 -0.55 -15.28
N ASP A 239 5.49 0.63 -15.73
CA ASP A 239 6.00 1.26 -16.95
C ASP A 239 7.51 1.57 -16.83
N ILE A 240 7.92 2.18 -15.70
CA ILE A 240 9.34 2.49 -15.41
C ILE A 240 10.19 1.21 -15.34
N MET A 241 9.64 0.15 -14.74
CA MET A 241 10.33 -1.14 -14.63
C MET A 241 10.48 -1.84 -15.99
N SER A 242 9.48 -1.73 -16.87
CA SER A 242 9.49 -2.38 -18.19
C SER A 242 10.49 -1.74 -19.15
N GLU A 243 10.68 -0.42 -19.09
CA GLU A 243 11.59 0.29 -20.00
C GLU A 243 13.07 0.22 -19.58
N LYS A 244 13.34 0.06 -18.28
CA LYS A 244 14.67 0.30 -17.70
C LYS A 244 15.04 -0.69 -16.58
N GLY A 245 14.44 -1.87 -16.56
CA GLY A 245 14.61 -2.87 -15.50
C GLY A 245 16.04 -3.41 -15.36
N ASP A 246 16.74 -3.60 -16.47
CA ASP A 246 18.04 -4.31 -16.51
C ASP A 246 19.18 -3.63 -15.74
N LYS A 247 19.06 -2.33 -15.44
CA LYS A 247 20.05 -1.54 -14.70
C LYS A 247 19.55 -1.03 -13.34
N LEU A 248 18.43 -1.57 -12.84
CA LEU A 248 17.79 -1.08 -11.62
C LEU A 248 18.71 -1.15 -10.39
N ARG A 249 19.50 -2.23 -10.27
CA ARG A 249 20.40 -2.45 -9.13
C ARG A 249 21.66 -1.56 -9.18
N ASP A 250 22.05 -1.12 -10.37
CA ASP A 250 23.28 -0.34 -10.55
C ASP A 250 23.06 1.15 -10.24
N ASP A 251 21.80 1.60 -10.24
CA ASP A 251 21.39 2.97 -9.95
C ASP A 251 20.71 3.05 -8.58
N HIS A 252 21.44 3.62 -7.61
CA HIS A 252 21.00 3.78 -6.23
C HIS A 252 19.65 4.49 -6.10
N VAL A 253 19.46 5.58 -6.85
CA VAL A 253 18.25 6.40 -6.76
C VAL A 253 17.05 5.61 -7.27
N ARG A 254 17.23 4.90 -8.40
CA ARG A 254 16.16 4.07 -8.97
C ARG A 254 15.83 2.86 -8.11
N LEU A 255 16.84 2.25 -7.48
CA LEU A 255 16.63 1.17 -6.53
C LEU A 255 15.84 1.66 -5.31
N ALA A 256 16.23 2.81 -4.75
CA ALA A 256 15.51 3.42 -3.63
C ALA A 256 14.06 3.76 -4.00
N ASP A 257 13.82 4.34 -5.18
CA ASP A 257 12.48 4.61 -5.71
C ASP A 257 11.64 3.32 -5.79
N PHE A 258 12.18 2.26 -6.40
CA PHE A 258 11.49 0.98 -6.55
C PHE A 258 11.14 0.34 -5.20
N LEU A 259 12.11 0.26 -4.29
CA LEU A 259 11.91 -0.32 -2.96
C LEU A 259 10.88 0.47 -2.15
N THR A 260 10.99 1.80 -2.15
CA THR A 260 10.06 2.67 -1.42
C THR A 260 8.65 2.57 -2.01
N CYS A 261 8.49 2.61 -3.34
CA CYS A 261 7.19 2.43 -3.98
C CYS A 261 6.57 1.07 -3.61
N SER A 262 7.37 0.01 -3.67
CA SER A 262 6.92 -1.34 -3.34
C SER A 262 6.47 -1.45 -1.89
N PHE A 263 7.14 -0.79 -0.95
CA PHE A 263 6.70 -0.74 0.46
C PHE A 263 5.37 -0.03 0.64
N MET A 264 5.15 1.08 -0.07
CA MET A 264 3.88 1.79 -0.02
C MET A 264 2.75 0.93 -0.59
N LEU A 265 3.01 0.18 -1.66
CA LEU A 265 2.05 -0.75 -2.26
C LEU A 265 1.75 -1.94 -1.34
N ILE A 266 2.77 -2.60 -0.77
CA ILE A 266 2.61 -3.66 0.24
C ILE A 266 1.77 -3.15 1.40
N SER A 267 2.11 -1.97 1.93
CA SER A 267 1.41 -1.39 3.08
C SER A 267 -0.03 -1.04 2.74
N PHE A 268 -0.31 -0.57 1.51
CA PHE A 268 -1.67 -0.29 1.08
C PHE A 268 -2.54 -1.55 1.11
N GLU A 269 -2.04 -2.65 0.56
CA GLU A 269 -2.75 -3.93 0.53
C GLU A 269 -2.94 -4.49 1.95
N VAL A 270 -1.87 -4.51 2.76
CA VAL A 270 -1.93 -5.02 4.14
C VAL A 270 -2.89 -4.19 5.00
N PHE A 271 -2.81 -2.85 4.94
CA PHE A 271 -3.69 -1.97 5.71
C PHE A 271 -5.13 -1.95 5.17
N GLY A 272 -5.30 -2.26 3.88
CA GLY A 272 -6.59 -2.53 3.27
C GLY A 272 -7.24 -3.84 3.74
N GLY A 273 -6.49 -4.68 4.46
CA GLY A 273 -6.94 -5.99 4.94
C GLY A 273 -6.85 -7.09 3.88
N ALA A 274 -6.00 -6.92 2.86
CA ALA A 274 -5.76 -7.94 1.85
C ALA A 274 -4.97 -9.13 2.44
N GLU A 275 -5.36 -10.34 2.06
CA GLU A 275 -4.70 -11.56 2.53
C GLU A 275 -3.47 -11.89 1.69
N HIS A 276 -3.52 -11.66 0.37
CA HIS A 276 -2.51 -12.10 -0.58
C HIS A 276 -2.09 -11.04 -1.62
N ASP A 277 -2.83 -9.95 -1.80
CA ASP A 277 -2.56 -8.97 -2.86
C ASP A 277 -1.22 -8.22 -2.66
N TRP A 278 -0.66 -8.27 -1.45
CA TRP A 278 0.68 -7.74 -1.13
C TRP A 278 1.83 -8.66 -1.58
N LEU A 279 1.58 -9.95 -1.79
CA LEU A 279 2.63 -10.94 -2.11
C LEU A 279 3.37 -10.65 -3.43
N PRO A 280 2.68 -10.32 -4.54
CA PRO A 280 3.37 -10.02 -5.80
C PRO A 280 4.36 -8.86 -5.68
N HIS A 281 4.06 -7.85 -4.84
CA HIS A 281 4.96 -6.74 -4.58
C HIS A 281 6.21 -7.19 -3.81
N LEU A 282 6.03 -8.04 -2.80
CA LEU A 282 7.15 -8.62 -2.06
C LEU A 282 8.00 -9.56 -2.94
N ASP A 283 7.37 -10.38 -3.79
CA ASP A 283 8.06 -11.26 -4.73
C ASP A 283 8.93 -10.45 -5.70
N ALA A 284 8.43 -9.33 -6.22
CA ALA A 284 9.20 -8.43 -7.05
C ALA A 284 10.42 -7.86 -6.31
N VAL A 285 10.22 -7.37 -5.08
CA VAL A 285 11.31 -6.82 -4.25
C VAL A 285 12.38 -7.88 -3.94
N THR A 286 11.96 -9.04 -3.47
CA THR A 286 12.89 -10.12 -3.10
C THR A 286 13.61 -10.69 -4.31
N SER A 287 12.98 -10.73 -5.49
CA SER A 287 13.62 -11.09 -6.76
C SER A 287 14.77 -10.13 -7.10
N VAL A 288 14.52 -8.81 -7.04
CA VAL A 288 15.56 -7.79 -7.30
C VAL A 288 16.68 -7.85 -6.26
N MET A 289 16.34 -8.05 -4.99
CA MET A 289 17.30 -8.03 -3.88
C MET A 289 18.04 -9.36 -3.66
N SER A 290 17.61 -10.46 -4.28
CA SER A 290 18.19 -11.80 -4.10
C SER A 290 19.70 -11.88 -4.34
N SER A 291 20.20 -11.05 -5.25
CA SER A 291 21.61 -10.98 -5.65
C SER A 291 22.41 -9.90 -4.91
N SER A 292 21.77 -9.11 -4.04
CA SER A 292 22.43 -8.04 -3.30
C SER A 292 23.05 -8.57 -2.00
N SER A 293 24.30 -8.19 -1.74
CA SER A 293 24.95 -8.48 -0.46
C SER A 293 24.92 -7.26 0.46
N PRO A 294 25.00 -7.44 1.80
CA PRO A 294 25.16 -6.33 2.73
C PRO A 294 26.35 -5.45 2.38
N GLU A 295 27.47 -6.06 1.99
CA GLU A 295 28.69 -5.37 1.60
C GLU A 295 28.47 -4.43 0.42
N ASP A 296 27.62 -4.79 -0.55
CA ASP A 296 27.29 -3.91 -1.70
C ASP A 296 26.57 -2.62 -1.29
N ILE A 297 25.88 -2.62 -0.15
CA ILE A 297 25.09 -1.49 0.35
C ILE A 297 25.88 -0.70 1.40
N PHE A 298 26.56 -1.42 2.31
CA PHE A 298 27.40 -0.84 3.34
C PHE A 298 28.71 -0.28 2.76
N ASN A 299 29.41 -0.95 1.82
CA ASN A 299 30.71 -0.47 1.28
C ASN A 299 30.58 0.64 0.24
N ARG A 300 29.38 0.89 -0.31
CA ARG A 300 29.14 2.12 -1.10
C ARG A 300 29.34 3.41 -0.29
N THR A 301 29.57 3.31 1.03
CA THR A 301 29.94 4.43 1.90
C THR A 301 31.40 4.86 1.77
N THR A 302 32.31 4.06 1.21
CA THR A 302 33.76 4.35 1.24
C THR A 302 34.34 4.93 -0.06
N ASP A 303 33.70 4.76 -1.21
CA ASP A 303 34.33 5.06 -2.52
C ASP A 303 34.04 6.46 -3.09
N SER A 304 33.24 7.30 -2.41
CA SER A 304 32.85 8.63 -2.90
C SER A 304 33.44 9.76 -2.07
N GLU A 305 34.77 9.93 -2.11
CA GLU A 305 35.45 11.08 -1.46
C GLU A 305 35.34 12.40 -2.25
N GLU A 306 34.82 12.43 -3.48
CA GLU A 306 34.78 13.66 -4.28
C GLU A 306 33.44 13.83 -5.01
N THR A 307 32.43 14.33 -4.28
CA THR A 307 31.52 15.45 -4.65
C THR A 307 30.18 15.33 -3.90
N SER A 308 29.89 16.34 -3.09
CA SER A 308 28.67 16.56 -2.27
C SER A 308 28.55 15.76 -0.96
N ARG A 309 28.46 16.51 0.15
CA ARG A 309 28.21 16.06 1.53
C ARG A 309 26.74 15.63 1.76
N ASP A 310 26.02 15.14 0.75
CA ASP A 310 24.56 15.06 0.80
C ASP A 310 24.08 13.61 0.57
N GLY A 311 23.74 12.94 1.68
CA GLY A 311 23.15 11.59 1.71
C GLY A 311 24.15 10.45 1.83
N LYS A 312 24.47 10.04 3.06
CA LYS A 312 24.91 8.65 3.30
C LYS A 312 23.83 7.70 2.76
N ASN A 313 24.14 6.44 2.43
CA ASN A 313 23.19 5.38 2.00
C ASN A 313 22.16 4.99 3.11
N GLU A 314 21.82 5.91 4.01
CA GLU A 314 20.86 5.77 5.10
C GLU A 314 19.49 5.37 4.58
N ASP A 315 19.09 5.88 3.41
CA ASP A 315 17.85 5.49 2.72
C ASP A 315 17.86 4.02 2.30
N LEU A 316 18.92 3.53 1.65
CA LEU A 316 19.00 2.11 1.29
C LEU A 316 19.13 1.20 2.51
N ILE A 317 19.84 1.60 3.57
CA ILE A 317 19.90 0.80 4.80
C ILE A 317 18.51 0.74 5.44
N PHE A 318 17.81 1.87 5.57
CA PHE A 318 16.42 1.91 6.04
C PHE A 318 15.53 0.98 5.22
N LEU A 319 15.63 1.08 3.89
CA LEU A 319 14.83 0.27 2.99
C LEU A 319 15.16 -1.21 3.16
N MET A 320 16.43 -1.58 3.27
CA MET A 320 16.81 -2.98 3.46
C MET A 320 16.39 -3.57 4.80
N VAL A 321 16.39 -2.78 5.87
CA VAL A 321 15.78 -3.18 7.15
C VAL A 321 14.31 -3.53 6.93
N GLY A 322 13.57 -2.69 6.19
CA GLY A 322 12.19 -2.97 5.79
C GLY A 322 12.04 -4.22 4.92
N VAL A 323 12.95 -4.45 3.95
CA VAL A 323 12.87 -5.60 3.03
C VAL A 323 12.99 -6.91 3.81
N ILE A 324 14.01 -7.00 4.66
CA ILE A 324 14.24 -8.19 5.50
C ILE A 324 13.10 -8.40 6.49
N TRP A 325 12.55 -7.31 7.03
CA TRP A 325 11.38 -7.38 7.90
C TRP A 325 10.17 -7.99 7.21
N TYR A 326 9.80 -7.48 6.04
CA TYR A 326 8.64 -7.98 5.29
C TYR A 326 8.84 -9.42 4.81
N ASP A 327 10.03 -9.80 4.35
CA ASP A 327 10.32 -11.18 3.91
C ASP A 327 10.19 -12.18 5.08
N LEU A 328 10.70 -11.83 6.27
CA LEU A 328 10.60 -12.69 7.45
C LEU A 328 9.18 -12.80 8.00
N LEU A 329 8.43 -11.70 8.08
CA LEU A 329 7.05 -11.75 8.55
C LEU A 329 6.11 -12.41 7.55
N ALA A 330 6.40 -12.31 6.25
CA ALA A 330 5.64 -13.02 5.24
C ALA A 330 5.58 -14.52 5.52
N CYS A 331 6.69 -15.10 5.96
CA CYS A 331 6.81 -16.53 6.29
C CYS A 331 5.80 -16.98 7.35
N VAL A 332 5.52 -16.13 8.34
CA VAL A 332 4.54 -16.41 9.40
C VAL A 332 3.12 -16.49 8.83
N SER A 333 2.81 -15.61 7.88
CA SER A 333 1.47 -15.52 7.27
C SER A 333 1.25 -16.53 6.16
N THR A 334 2.30 -16.93 5.44
CA THR A 334 2.20 -17.82 4.26
C THR A 334 2.61 -19.27 4.54
N GLY A 335 3.33 -19.52 5.64
CA GLY A 335 3.99 -20.81 5.87
C GLY A 335 5.15 -21.10 4.93
N SER A 336 5.65 -20.10 4.19
CA SER A 336 6.83 -20.24 3.33
C SER A 336 8.14 -19.99 4.09
N VAL A 337 9.27 -20.36 3.48
CA VAL A 337 10.60 -19.97 3.97
C VAL A 337 10.96 -18.55 3.49
N PRO A 338 11.87 -17.83 4.18
CA PRO A 338 12.36 -16.54 3.73
C PRO A 338 13.04 -16.66 2.36
N ARG A 339 12.81 -15.71 1.46
CA ARG A 339 13.38 -15.71 0.10
C ARG A 339 14.79 -15.15 0.07
N LEU A 340 15.12 -14.23 0.98
CA LEU A 340 16.40 -13.57 1.07
C LEU A 340 17.34 -14.27 2.06
N PRO A 341 18.67 -14.08 1.93
CA PRO A 341 19.66 -14.63 2.87
C PRO A 341 19.65 -13.87 4.21
N TYR A 342 18.53 -13.89 4.92
CA TYR A 342 18.25 -13.09 6.14
C TYR A 342 19.31 -13.23 7.22
N ARG A 343 19.92 -14.43 7.37
CA ARG A 343 21.01 -14.66 8.34
C ARG A 343 22.19 -13.73 8.09
N ARG A 344 22.61 -13.59 6.82
CA ARG A 344 23.73 -12.73 6.43
C ARG A 344 23.44 -11.26 6.76
N TRP A 345 22.23 -10.80 6.45
CA TRP A 345 21.79 -9.44 6.74
C TRP A 345 21.72 -9.13 8.23
N LEU A 346 21.02 -9.96 9.00
CA LEU A 346 20.80 -9.73 10.44
C LEU A 346 22.07 -9.87 11.30
N GLN A 347 23.12 -10.49 10.76
CA GLN A 347 24.44 -10.59 11.40
C GLN A 347 25.41 -9.49 10.95
N THR A 348 25.01 -8.63 10.00
CA THR A 348 25.87 -7.55 9.51
C THR A 348 25.97 -6.42 10.55
N PRO A 349 27.18 -5.98 10.94
CA PRO A 349 27.35 -4.85 11.84
C PRO A 349 26.69 -3.57 11.30
N GLY A 350 25.93 -2.88 12.15
CA GLY A 350 25.20 -1.66 11.77
C GLY A 350 23.83 -1.90 11.13
N PHE A 351 23.46 -3.15 10.85
CA PHE A 351 22.09 -3.50 10.45
C PHE A 351 21.28 -3.82 11.71
N ASN A 352 20.26 -3.02 12.02
CA ASN A 352 19.46 -3.20 13.23
C ASN A 352 17.96 -3.04 12.93
N THR A 353 17.20 -4.12 13.09
CA THR A 353 15.74 -4.11 12.88
C THR A 353 15.00 -3.41 14.02
N ALA A 354 15.61 -3.30 15.21
CA ALA A 354 14.97 -2.66 16.36
C ALA A 354 14.83 -1.15 16.18
N ASP A 355 15.78 -0.51 15.49
CA ASP A 355 15.77 0.95 15.24
C ASP A 355 14.65 1.39 14.28
N LEU A 356 14.02 0.44 13.58
CA LEU A 356 12.92 0.73 12.65
C LEU A 356 11.58 0.17 13.14
N MET A 357 11.59 -1.11 13.55
CA MET A 357 10.38 -1.89 13.84
C MET A 357 10.29 -2.34 15.30
N GLY A 358 11.29 -2.05 16.13
CA GLY A 358 11.28 -2.31 17.58
C GLY A 358 11.62 -3.74 18.00
N CYS A 359 11.93 -4.63 17.05
CA CYS A 359 12.29 -6.01 17.34
C CYS A 359 13.74 -6.30 16.99
N GLN A 360 14.44 -6.97 17.91
CA GLN A 360 15.87 -7.24 17.85
C GLN A 360 16.22 -8.27 16.76
N ASN A 361 17.40 -8.14 16.15
CA ASN A 361 17.86 -9.04 15.08
C ASN A 361 17.84 -10.52 15.50
N TRP A 362 18.15 -10.84 16.76
CA TRP A 362 18.15 -12.22 17.24
C TRP A 362 16.75 -12.85 17.26
N ALA A 363 15.70 -12.05 17.48
CA ALA A 363 14.32 -12.50 17.43
C ALA A 363 13.87 -12.69 15.97
N MET A 364 14.24 -11.76 15.09
CA MET A 364 14.00 -11.89 13.65
C MET A 364 14.72 -13.11 13.04
N LEU A 365 15.95 -13.40 13.48
CA LEU A 365 16.67 -14.63 13.14
C LEU A 365 15.90 -15.88 13.57
N ALA A 366 15.31 -15.88 14.77
CA ALA A 366 14.54 -17.02 15.27
C ALA A 366 13.26 -17.26 14.44
N ILE A 367 12.57 -16.21 13.98
CA ILE A 367 11.41 -16.33 13.09
C ILE A 367 11.81 -17.02 11.77
N GLY A 368 12.87 -16.53 11.12
CA GLY A 368 13.36 -17.12 9.87
C GLY A 368 13.87 -18.55 10.03
N ASP A 369 14.58 -18.81 11.13
CA ASP A 369 15.10 -20.15 11.46
C ASP A 369 13.97 -21.14 11.72
N LEU A 370 12.89 -20.71 12.38
CA LEU A 370 11.73 -21.55 12.64
C LEU A 370 11.00 -21.93 11.34
N ALA A 371 10.80 -20.96 10.43
CA ALA A 371 10.22 -21.24 9.12
C ALA A 371 11.10 -22.22 8.32
N THR A 372 12.42 -22.03 8.35
CA THR A 372 13.40 -22.92 7.69
C THR A 372 13.38 -24.33 8.31
N LEU A 373 13.30 -24.42 9.65
CA LEU A 373 13.24 -25.68 10.38
C LEU A 373 11.95 -26.44 10.09
N SER A 374 10.81 -25.74 10.00
CA SER A 374 9.53 -26.34 9.63
C SER A 374 9.59 -26.97 8.24
N ALA A 375 10.07 -26.21 7.24
CA ALA A 375 10.21 -26.73 5.88
C ALA A 375 11.18 -27.92 5.80
N TRP A 376 12.30 -27.86 6.53
CA TRP A 376 13.23 -28.99 6.63
C TRP A 376 12.57 -30.22 7.25
N LYS A 377 11.80 -30.04 8.33
CA LYS A 377 11.08 -31.14 9.00
C LYS A 377 10.11 -31.82 8.04
N ASP A 378 9.30 -31.03 7.33
CA ASP A 378 8.30 -31.55 6.39
C ASP A 378 8.96 -32.32 5.23
N GLN A 379 10.11 -31.84 4.75
CA GLN A 379 10.91 -32.56 3.75
C GLN A 379 11.45 -33.88 4.30
N GLN A 380 12.02 -33.90 5.51
CA GLN A 380 12.55 -35.11 6.14
C GLN A 380 11.47 -36.15 6.46
N GLU A 381 10.26 -35.70 6.83
CA GLU A 381 9.09 -36.57 7.02
C GLU A 381 8.66 -37.19 5.69
N THR A 382 8.62 -36.40 4.62
CA THR A 382 8.29 -36.86 3.26
C THR A 382 9.30 -37.88 2.76
N ASP A 383 10.58 -37.66 3.01
CA ASP A 383 11.66 -38.56 2.62
C ASP A 383 11.78 -39.79 3.54
N GLY A 384 11.03 -39.85 4.65
CA GLY A 384 11.04 -40.96 5.60
C GLY A 384 12.34 -41.09 6.41
N VAL A 385 13.14 -40.03 6.47
CA VAL A 385 14.48 -40.02 7.11
C VAL A 385 14.57 -39.13 8.35
N LEU A 386 13.44 -38.58 8.82
CA LEU A 386 13.42 -37.67 9.96
C LEU A 386 14.06 -38.28 11.23
N SER A 387 15.11 -37.61 11.71
CA SER A 387 15.69 -37.86 13.02
C SER A 387 15.06 -36.95 14.08
N ILE A 388 14.28 -37.51 15.00
CA ILE A 388 13.69 -36.78 16.12
C ILE A 388 14.76 -36.11 16.99
N ARG A 389 15.91 -36.76 17.17
CA ARG A 389 17.03 -36.20 17.91
C ARG A 389 17.62 -34.97 17.21
N GLU A 390 17.76 -35.01 15.89
CA GLU A 390 18.27 -33.87 15.13
C GLU A 390 17.27 -32.71 15.14
N LEU A 391 15.98 -32.99 14.95
CA LEU A 391 14.91 -31.98 15.07
C LEU A 391 14.93 -31.29 16.43
N ALA A 392 15.01 -32.07 17.52
CA ALA A 392 15.09 -31.52 18.88
C ALA A 392 16.36 -30.68 19.09
N THR A 393 17.49 -31.08 18.52
CA THR A 393 18.74 -30.32 18.61
C THR A 393 18.63 -28.98 17.90
N LYS A 394 18.13 -28.95 16.65
CA LYS A 394 17.91 -27.70 15.90
C LYS A 394 16.88 -26.78 16.56
N GLY A 395 15.81 -27.36 17.13
CA GLY A 395 14.81 -26.60 17.88
C GLY A 395 15.37 -25.94 19.14
N LEU A 396 16.17 -26.69 19.91
CA LEU A 396 16.80 -26.19 21.13
C LEU A 396 17.74 -25.01 20.85
N GLU A 397 18.48 -25.02 19.73
CA GLU A 397 19.33 -23.88 19.32
C GLU A 397 18.54 -22.58 19.14
N ILE A 398 17.31 -22.66 18.61
CA ILE A 398 16.42 -21.50 18.43
C ILE A 398 15.86 -21.07 19.79
N GLU A 399 15.40 -22.02 20.60
CA GLU A 399 14.84 -21.78 21.94
C GLU A 399 15.85 -21.11 22.86
N THR A 400 17.06 -21.66 22.99
CA THR A 400 18.13 -21.07 23.82
C THR A 400 18.47 -19.66 23.38
N ARG A 401 18.48 -19.37 22.07
CA ARG A 401 18.75 -18.02 21.56
C ARG A 401 17.64 -17.03 21.96
N LEU A 402 16.38 -17.46 21.88
CA LEU A 402 15.24 -16.65 22.30
C LEU A 402 15.30 -16.36 23.81
N GLU A 403 15.52 -17.38 24.64
CA GLU A 403 15.63 -17.25 26.10
C GLU A 403 16.78 -16.30 26.48
N THR A 404 17.97 -16.52 25.92
CA THR A 404 19.14 -15.65 26.14
C THR A 404 18.88 -14.21 25.66
N GLY A 405 18.12 -14.04 24.58
CA GLY A 405 17.71 -12.73 24.08
C GLY A 405 16.78 -11.99 25.05
N ILE A 406 15.78 -12.70 25.57
CA ILE A 406 14.80 -12.18 26.54
C ILE A 406 15.50 -11.78 27.84
N GLU A 407 16.35 -12.66 28.39
CA GLU A 407 17.09 -12.38 29.62
C GLU A 407 17.97 -11.12 29.51
N ARG A 408 18.60 -10.89 28.36
CA ARG A 408 19.39 -9.68 28.10
C ARG A 408 18.52 -8.43 28.13
N LEU A 409 17.36 -8.45 27.48
CA LEU A 409 16.43 -7.31 27.50
C LEU A 409 15.92 -7.01 28.92
N ASP A 410 15.60 -8.04 29.70
CA ASP A 410 15.17 -7.87 31.10
C ASP A 410 16.26 -7.23 31.97
N GLN A 411 17.52 -7.58 31.74
CA GLN A 411 18.66 -6.99 32.44
C GLN A 411 18.88 -5.52 32.04
N GLU A 412 18.80 -5.20 30.75
CA GLU A 412 18.90 -3.83 30.25
C GLU A 412 17.80 -2.93 30.84
N HIS A 413 16.57 -3.45 30.92
CA HIS A 413 15.44 -2.72 31.51
C HIS A 413 15.62 -2.47 33.03
N LYS A 414 16.13 -3.46 33.77
CA LYS A 414 16.46 -3.32 35.21
C LYS A 414 17.61 -2.34 35.45
N GLY A 415 18.59 -2.30 34.55
CA GLY A 415 19.72 -1.37 34.61
C GLY A 415 19.29 0.08 34.41
N GLN A 416 18.39 0.34 33.47
CA GLN A 416 17.86 1.69 33.20
C GLN A 416 17.02 2.23 34.37
N THR A 417 16.13 1.42 34.92
CA THR A 417 15.30 1.80 36.09
C THR A 417 16.13 2.09 37.36
N SER A 418 17.28 1.43 37.51
CA SER A 418 18.19 1.67 38.64
C SER A 418 19.08 2.90 38.46
N ALA A 419 19.27 3.40 37.24
CA ALA A 419 20.08 4.58 36.93
C ALA A 419 19.26 5.89 36.95
N GLU A 420 17.94 5.80 36.84
CA GLU A 420 17.00 6.94 36.92
C GLU A 420 16.48 7.20 38.34
N SER A 421 16.83 6.34 39.30
CA SER A 421 16.56 6.48 40.74
C SER A 421 17.77 7.03 41.47
#